data_AF-A0A091BZK1-F1
#
_entry.id   AF-A0A091BZK1-F1
#
_cell.length_a   1.000
_cell.length_b   1.000
_cell.length_c   1.000
_cell.angle_alpha   90.00
_cell.angle_beta   90.00
_cell.angle_gamma   90.00
#
_symmetry.space_group_name_H-M   'P 1'
#
loop_
_entity.id
_entity.type
_entity.pdbx_description
1 polymer ?
#
loop_
_entity_poly.entity_id
_entity_poly.type
_entity_poly.pdbx_seq_one_letter_code
_entity_poly.pdbx_strand_id
1 'polypeptide(L)'
;MAYKTINPYTNEVVKEYSNTTDQELEEALQIGKNLYEKFKTQPVKERGKILHDVAAKIREQADELARACTIDMGKLFTEAQGEVELCAIIADWFADHSEEMLKPEPVETSAHGTAEIQHHATGGF
;
A
#
# COMPACT_ATOMS: atom_id res chain seq x y z
N MET A 1 10.04 -20.31 12.51
CA MET A 1 8.87 -20.62 11.66
C MET A 1 9.24 -20.22 10.24
N ALA A 2 8.92 -21.06 9.24
CA ALA A 2 9.17 -20.77 7.83
C ALA A 2 7.90 -20.18 7.20
N TYR A 3 8.06 -19.13 6.39
CA TYR A 3 6.97 -18.62 5.56
C TYR A 3 6.74 -19.61 4.42
N LYS A 4 5.51 -20.11 4.26
CA LYS A 4 5.19 -21.10 3.24
C LYS A 4 3.76 -20.94 2.75
N THR A 5 3.56 -21.27 1.47
CA THR A 5 2.26 -21.46 0.86
C THR A 5 1.89 -22.94 0.97
N ILE A 6 0.80 -23.24 1.66
CA ILE A 6 0.18 -24.56 1.66
C ILE A 6 -1.19 -24.41 1.03
N ASN A 7 -1.43 -25.11 -0.08
CA ASN A 7 -2.72 -25.06 -0.75
C ASN A 7 -3.80 -25.69 0.15
N PRO A 8 -4.80 -24.94 0.63
CA PRO A 8 -5.79 -25.49 1.56
C PRO A 8 -6.71 -26.56 0.96
N TYR A 9 -6.83 -26.59 -0.37
CA TYR A 9 -7.64 -27.59 -1.08
C TYR A 9 -6.95 -28.96 -1.17
N THR A 10 -5.63 -28.98 -1.37
CA THR A 10 -4.85 -30.24 -1.51
C THR A 10 -4.01 -30.58 -0.28
N ASN A 11 -3.81 -29.63 0.63
CA ASN A 11 -2.89 -29.67 1.76
C ASN A 11 -1.42 -29.88 1.37
N GLU A 12 -1.06 -29.53 0.13
CA GLU A 12 0.30 -29.64 -0.40
C GLU A 12 1.08 -28.34 -0.23
N VAL A 13 2.38 -28.46 0.02
CA VAL A 13 3.30 -27.31 0.05
C VAL A 13 3.57 -26.87 -1.38
N VAL A 14 3.22 -25.63 -1.71
CA VAL A 14 3.46 -25.05 -3.04
C VAL A 14 4.81 -24.36 -3.09
N LYS A 15 5.16 -23.62 -2.02
CA LYS A 15 6.42 -22.86 -1.94
C LYS A 15 6.81 -22.58 -0.51
N GLU A 16 8.11 -22.58 -0.26
CA GLU A 16 8.71 -22.13 1.00
C GLU A 16 9.62 -20.93 0.74
N TYR A 17 9.67 -20.03 1.71
CA TYR A 17 10.45 -18.80 1.66
C TYR A 17 11.38 -18.74 2.87
N SER A 18 12.65 -18.44 2.61
CA SER A 18 13.62 -18.19 3.67
C SER A 18 13.25 -16.96 4.48
N ASN A 19 13.58 -16.97 5.76
CA ASN A 19 13.50 -15.76 6.58
C ASN A 19 14.54 -14.74 6.09
N THR A 20 14.17 -13.48 6.16
CA THR A 20 15.07 -12.34 5.95
C THR A 20 16.24 -12.39 6.92
N THR A 21 17.43 -12.06 6.44
CA THR A 21 18.64 -11.89 7.25
C THR A 21 18.69 -10.50 7.89
N ASP A 22 19.50 -10.34 8.94
CA ASP A 22 19.69 -9.04 9.58
C ASP A 22 20.19 -7.96 8.59
N GLN A 23 21.02 -8.36 7.62
CA GLN A 23 21.51 -7.45 6.59
C GLN A 23 20.40 -7.02 5.62
N GLU A 24 19.61 -7.96 5.10
CA GLU A 24 18.49 -7.63 4.20
C GLU A 24 17.42 -6.78 4.90
N LEU A 25 17.24 -7.00 6.21
CA LEU A 25 16.36 -6.17 7.04
C LEU A 25 16.89 -4.73 7.12
N GLU A 26 18.17 -4.55 7.47
CA GLU A 26 18.78 -3.21 7.54
C GLU A 26 18.73 -2.49 6.18
N GLU A 27 18.98 -3.22 5.09
CA GLU A 27 18.86 -2.69 3.73
C GLU A 27 17.42 -2.22 3.42
N ALA A 28 16.40 -2.99 3.79
CA ALA A 28 15.00 -2.62 3.61
C ALA A 28 14.62 -1.37 4.42
N LEU A 29 15.08 -1.26 5.68
CA LEU A 29 14.87 -0.08 6.52
C LEU A 29 15.53 1.17 5.91
N GLN A 30 16.75 1.02 5.39
CA GLN A 30 17.48 2.12 4.78
C GLN A 30 16.82 2.58 3.46
N ILE A 31 16.30 1.66 2.64
CA ILE A 31 15.49 1.98 1.46
C ILE A 31 14.27 2.80 1.86
N GLY A 32 13.54 2.32 2.87
CA GLY A 32 12.37 3.00 3.40
C GLY A 32 12.67 4.42 3.86
N LYS A 33 13.71 4.59 4.68
CA LYS A 33 14.15 5.90 5.19
C LYS A 33 14.49 6.86 4.06
N ASN A 34 15.21 6.39 3.03
CA ASN A 34 15.57 7.20 1.87
C ASN A 34 14.34 7.61 1.06
N LEU A 35 13.37 6.71 0.90
CA LEU A 35 12.10 7.02 0.21
C LEU A 35 11.28 8.03 0.98
N TYR A 36 11.24 7.96 2.32
CA TYR A 36 10.56 8.97 3.14
C TYR A 36 11.16 10.38 2.91
N GLU A 37 12.49 10.50 2.96
CA GLU A 37 13.18 11.77 2.74
C GLU A 37 12.87 12.39 1.36
N LYS A 38 12.70 11.53 0.35
CA LYS A 38 12.30 11.94 -1.00
C LYS A 38 10.81 12.29 -1.07
N PHE A 39 9.94 11.44 -0.51
CA PHE A 39 8.50 11.57 -0.68
C PHE A 39 7.91 12.68 0.16
N LYS A 40 8.49 13.02 1.32
CA LYS A 40 7.98 14.11 2.16
C LYS A 40 7.97 15.48 1.46
N THR A 41 8.81 15.68 0.44
CA THR A 41 8.86 16.91 -0.36
C THR A 41 8.22 16.76 -1.75
N GLN A 42 7.82 15.55 -2.14
CA GLN A 42 7.16 15.32 -3.41
C GLN A 42 5.71 15.84 -3.36
N PRO A 43 5.18 16.47 -4.44
CA PRO A 43 3.79 16.86 -4.49
C PRO A 43 2.85 15.65 -4.41
N VAL A 44 1.74 15.78 -3.66
CA VAL A 44 0.73 14.73 -3.50
C VAL A 44 0.24 14.22 -4.85
N LYS A 45 -0.03 15.14 -5.79
CA LYS A 45 -0.50 14.83 -7.15
C LYS A 45 0.44 13.92 -7.94
N GLU A 46 1.76 14.10 -7.80
CA GLU A 46 2.74 13.23 -8.47
C GLU A 46 2.77 11.83 -7.84
N ARG A 47 2.51 11.71 -6.53
CA ARG A 47 2.33 10.41 -5.88
C ARG A 47 1.00 9.76 -6.27
N GLY A 48 -0.05 10.55 -6.51
CA GLY A 48 -1.33 10.07 -7.03
C GLY A 48 -1.19 9.35 -8.38
N LYS A 49 -0.38 9.88 -9.31
CA LYS A 49 -0.08 9.19 -10.58
C LYS A 49 0.51 7.79 -10.38
N ILE A 50 1.46 7.66 -9.45
CA ILE A 50 2.06 6.36 -9.11
C ILE A 50 0.99 5.39 -8.58
N LEU A 51 0.04 5.88 -7.79
CA LEU A 51 -1.00 5.04 -7.22
C LEU A 51 -2.05 4.60 -8.25
N HIS A 52 -2.36 5.45 -9.24
CA HIS A 52 -3.13 5.02 -10.42
C HIS A 52 -2.40 3.96 -11.24
N ASP A 53 -1.08 4.10 -11.44
CA ASP A 53 -0.29 3.09 -12.15
C ASP A 53 -0.31 1.74 -11.40
N VAL A 54 -0.30 1.77 -10.06
CA VAL A 54 -0.48 0.58 -9.22
C VAL A 54 -1.87 -0.02 -9.44
N ALA A 55 -2.94 0.78 -9.41
CA ALA A 55 -4.30 0.30 -9.65
C ALA A 55 -4.44 -0.33 -11.05
N ALA A 56 -3.84 0.28 -12.08
CA ALA A 56 -3.82 -0.26 -13.44
C ALA A 56 -3.13 -1.63 -13.50
N LYS A 57 -1.96 -1.77 -12.86
CA LYS A 57 -1.22 -3.05 -12.80
C LYS A 57 -1.96 -4.14 -12.04
N ILE A 58 -2.63 -3.78 -10.94
CA ILE A 58 -3.48 -4.72 -10.18
C ILE A 58 -4.57 -5.29 -11.10
N ARG A 59 -5.23 -4.43 -11.90
CA ARG A 59 -6.25 -4.88 -12.86
C ARG A 59 -5.67 -5.70 -14.01
N GLU A 60 -4.51 -5.32 -14.53
CA GLU A 60 -3.81 -6.06 -15.59
C GLU A 60 -3.50 -7.51 -15.15
N GLN A 61 -3.13 -7.69 -13.88
CA GLN A 61 -2.76 -8.99 -13.31
C GLN A 61 -3.86 -9.62 -12.46
N ALA A 62 -5.12 -9.20 -12.63
CA ALA A 62 -6.16 -9.48 -11.64
C ALA A 62 -6.37 -10.97 -11.37
N ASP A 63 -6.40 -11.77 -12.43
CA ASP A 63 -6.57 -13.21 -12.35
C ASP A 63 -5.36 -13.92 -11.72
N GLU A 64 -4.14 -13.40 -11.92
CA GLU A 64 -2.93 -13.95 -11.31
C GLU A 64 -2.93 -13.70 -9.80
N LEU A 65 -3.24 -12.47 -9.40
CA LEU A 65 -3.36 -12.08 -7.99
C LEU A 65 -4.48 -12.85 -7.29
N ALA A 66 -5.65 -12.99 -7.93
CA ALA A 66 -6.77 -13.76 -7.39
C ALA A 66 -6.43 -15.25 -7.21
N ARG A 67 -5.69 -15.84 -8.17
CA ARG A 67 -5.18 -17.23 -8.04
C ARG A 67 -4.22 -17.36 -6.87
N ALA A 68 -3.32 -16.40 -6.67
CA ALA A 68 -2.39 -16.41 -5.54
C ALA A 68 -3.15 -16.43 -4.21
N CYS A 69 -4.15 -15.55 -4.02
CA CYS A 69 -5.01 -15.56 -2.83
C CYS A 69 -5.68 -16.93 -2.61
N THR A 70 -6.32 -17.49 -3.65
CA THR A 70 -6.96 -18.80 -3.56
C THR A 70 -5.97 -19.92 -3.18
N ILE A 71 -4.77 -19.91 -3.76
CA ILE A 71 -3.76 -20.94 -3.48
C ILE A 71 -3.15 -20.76 -2.08
N ASP A 72 -2.96 -19.53 -1.62
CA ASP A 72 -2.34 -19.25 -0.31
C ASP A 72 -3.28 -19.56 0.86
N MET A 73 -4.57 -19.23 0.72
CA MET A 73 -5.49 -19.26 1.87
C MET A 73 -6.90 -19.79 1.56
N GLY A 74 -7.16 -20.24 0.33
CA GLY A 74 -8.33 -21.05 0.01
C GLY A 74 -9.62 -20.28 -0.27
N LYS A 75 -9.58 -18.95 -0.43
CA LYS A 75 -10.78 -18.19 -0.83
C LYS A 75 -11.29 -18.64 -2.19
N LEU A 76 -12.60 -18.52 -2.42
CA LEU A 76 -13.16 -18.73 -3.74
C LEU A 76 -12.53 -17.75 -4.74
N PHE A 77 -12.17 -18.25 -5.92
CA PHE A 77 -11.51 -17.45 -6.95
C PHE A 77 -12.33 -16.20 -7.33
N THR A 78 -13.65 -16.32 -7.41
CA THR A 78 -14.56 -15.21 -7.70
C THR A 78 -14.57 -14.15 -6.60
N GLU A 79 -14.49 -14.57 -5.32
CA GLU A 79 -14.36 -13.63 -4.20
C GLU A 79 -12.98 -12.97 -4.20
N ALA A 80 -11.94 -13.70 -4.61
CA ALA A 80 -10.58 -13.17 -4.72
C ALA A 80 -10.49 -12.12 -5.84
N GLN A 81 -11.13 -12.33 -6.99
CA GLN A 81 -11.25 -11.32 -8.04
C GLN A 81 -11.94 -10.05 -7.54
N GLY A 82 -13.00 -10.19 -6.72
CA GLY A 82 -13.66 -9.04 -6.09
C GLY A 82 -12.76 -8.25 -5.13
N GLU A 83 -11.91 -8.94 -4.38
CA GLU A 83 -10.94 -8.29 -3.49
C GLU A 83 -9.83 -7.57 -4.27
N VAL A 84 -9.34 -8.17 -5.36
CA VAL A 84 -8.36 -7.55 -6.24
C VAL A 84 -8.90 -6.27 -6.86
N GLU A 85 -10.16 -6.28 -7.34
CA GLU A 85 -10.80 -5.06 -7.85
C GLU A 85 -11.00 -4.02 -6.75
N LEU A 86 -11.40 -4.44 -5.55
CA LEU A 86 -11.54 -3.53 -4.40
C LEU A 86 -10.20 -2.84 -4.07
N CYS A 87 -9.09 -3.57 -4.09
CA CYS A 87 -7.75 -3.00 -3.89
C CYS A 87 -7.42 -1.95 -4.95
N ALA A 88 -7.73 -2.20 -6.23
CA ALA A 88 -7.52 -1.23 -7.30
C ALA A 88 -8.40 0.02 -7.12
N ILE A 89 -9.67 -0.15 -6.73
CA ILE A 89 -10.59 0.96 -6.44
C ILE A 89 -10.06 1.81 -5.27
N ILE A 90 -9.58 1.19 -4.20
CA ILE A 90 -9.02 1.92 -3.04
C ILE A 90 -7.80 2.73 -3.46
N ALA A 91 -6.91 2.15 -4.27
CA ALA A 91 -5.74 2.84 -4.80
C ALA A 91 -6.14 4.07 -5.62
N ASP A 92 -7.06 3.92 -6.60
CA ASP A 92 -7.56 5.04 -7.39
C ASP A 92 -8.22 6.11 -6.52
N TRP A 93 -9.04 5.71 -5.55
CA TRP A 93 -9.74 6.63 -4.67
C TRP A 93 -8.76 7.53 -3.89
N PHE A 94 -7.73 6.95 -3.28
CA PHE A 94 -6.73 7.76 -2.59
C PHE A 94 -5.92 8.62 -3.57
N ALA A 95 -5.66 8.14 -4.78
CA ALA A 95 -4.97 8.91 -5.81
C ALA A 95 -5.73 10.19 -6.19
N ASP A 96 -7.06 10.08 -6.33
CA ASP A 96 -7.95 11.17 -6.71
C ASP A 96 -8.24 12.15 -5.56
N HIS A 97 -8.33 11.66 -4.32
CA HIS A 97 -8.86 12.45 -3.21
C HIS A 97 -7.80 12.97 -2.23
N SER A 98 -6.59 12.39 -2.21
CA SER A 98 -5.56 12.75 -1.22
C SER A 98 -5.10 14.20 -1.30
N GLU A 99 -5.14 14.82 -2.49
CA GLU A 99 -4.75 16.24 -2.64
C GLU A 99 -5.70 17.17 -1.88
N GLU A 100 -7.00 16.85 -1.84
CA GLU A 100 -7.96 17.61 -1.04
C GLU A 100 -7.82 17.29 0.45
N MET A 101 -7.72 16.00 0.79
CA MET A 101 -7.66 15.53 2.17
C MET A 101 -6.46 16.06 2.96
N LEU A 102 -5.35 16.37 2.28
CA LEU A 102 -4.09 16.79 2.91
C LEU A 102 -3.89 18.32 2.91
N LYS A 103 -4.87 19.10 2.46
CA LYS A 103 -4.78 20.57 2.53
C LYS A 103 -4.71 21.04 3.99
N PRO A 104 -3.99 22.14 4.28
CA PRO A 104 -4.04 22.76 5.59
C PRO A 104 -5.48 23.12 6.00
N GLU A 105 -5.85 22.81 7.24
CA GLU A 105 -7.18 23.09 7.77
C GLU A 105 -7.12 24.34 8.66
N PRO A 106 -7.85 25.43 8.33
CA PRO A 106 -7.86 26.63 9.15
C PRO A 106 -8.56 26.37 10.49
N VAL A 107 -8.03 26.95 11.56
CA VAL A 107 -8.58 26.84 12.92
C VAL A 107 -9.19 28.18 13.31
N GLU A 108 -10.48 28.16 13.67
CA GLU A 108 -11.14 29.34 14.23
C GLU A 108 -10.58 29.66 15.63
N THR A 109 -10.17 30.91 15.83
CA THR A 109 -9.57 31.36 17.10
C THR A 109 -9.98 32.79 17.44
N SER A 110 -10.13 33.07 18.74
CA SER A 110 -10.40 34.41 19.26
C SER A 110 -9.13 35.27 19.39
N ALA A 111 -7.96 34.72 19.08
CA ALA A 111 -6.69 35.44 19.12
C ALA A 111 -6.54 36.37 17.89
N HIS A 112 -5.74 37.43 18.01
CA HIS A 112 -5.40 38.30 16.89
C HIS A 112 -4.36 37.62 15.97
N GLY A 113 -4.78 36.65 15.16
CA GLY A 113 -3.92 35.92 14.22
C GLY A 113 -4.64 34.79 13.48
N THR A 114 -3.91 34.08 12.60
CA THR A 114 -4.38 32.89 11.88
C THR A 114 -3.70 31.64 12.43
N ALA A 115 -4.45 30.54 12.52
CA ALA A 115 -3.94 29.23 12.89
C ALA A 115 -4.44 28.18 11.89
N GLU A 116 -3.65 27.14 11.64
CA GLU A 116 -4.02 26.02 10.77
C GLU A 116 -3.42 24.70 11.27
N ILE A 117 -4.03 23.59 10.88
CA ILE A 117 -3.54 22.23 11.07
C ILE A 117 -2.90 21.79 9.76
N GLN A 118 -1.69 21.22 9.84
CA GLN A 118 -1.00 20.66 8.68
C GLN A 118 -0.86 19.15 8.81
N HIS A 119 -1.10 18.44 7.71
CA HIS A 119 -1.07 16.98 7.63
C HIS A 119 0.25 16.49 7.03
N HIS A 120 1.26 16.30 7.89
CA HIS A 120 2.58 15.83 7.48
C HIS A 120 2.79 14.34 7.73
N ALA A 121 3.53 13.69 6.83
CA ALA A 121 3.99 12.34 7.04
C ALA A 121 4.96 12.29 8.24
N THR A 122 4.80 11.31 9.11
CA THR A 122 5.68 11.10 10.29
C THR A 122 6.93 10.29 9.96
N GLY A 123 6.93 9.59 8.83
CA GLY A 123 7.88 8.52 8.53
C GLY A 123 7.60 7.26 9.35
N GLY A 124 8.53 6.30 9.31
CA GLY A 124 8.50 5.13 10.17
C GLY A 124 9.42 4.02 9.67
N PHE A 125 10.53 3.81 10.39
CA PHE A 125 11.42 2.63 10.42
C PHE A 125 12.11 2.62 11.78
#